data_AF-A0AAW0UVQ0-F1
#
_entry.id   AF-A0AAW0UVQ0-F1
#
_cell.length_a   1.000
_cell.length_b   1.000
_cell.length_c   1.000
_cell.angle_alpha   90.00
_cell.angle_beta   90.00
_cell.angle_gamma   90.00
#
_symmetry.space_group_name_H-M   'P 1'
#
loop_
_entity.id
_entity.type
_entity.pdbx_description
1 polymer ?
#
loop_
_entity_poly.entity_id
_entity_poly.type
_entity_poly.pdbx_seq_one_letter_code
_entity_poly.pdbx_strand_id
1 'polypeptide(L)'
;MGALPKCYHALTFFVYAFGLYFDHYKLNIPASSSSYRMTHQITGGRWKYLTYIDLVLQCSFFGLCVLNDLLGSETVVANKRSFLQKLRDFLLSTLVVPLGVFIPLIFWGLYAVDRELIFPVSLDAWFPGG
;
A
#
# COMPACT_ATOMS: atom_id res chain seq x y z
N MET A 1 -0.79 -0.89 -26.89
CA MET A 1 -1.67 -0.87 -25.70
C MET A 1 -2.70 0.23 -25.84
N GLY A 2 -3.93 0.00 -25.40
CA GLY A 2 -5.00 1.02 -25.41
C GLY A 2 -4.76 2.15 -24.39
N ALA A 3 -5.58 3.20 -24.45
CA ALA A 3 -5.53 4.31 -23.50
C ALA A 3 -5.97 3.91 -22.07
N LEU A 4 -6.90 2.96 -21.96
CA LEU A 4 -7.52 2.55 -20.70
C LEU A 4 -6.52 2.05 -19.63
N PRO A 5 -5.58 1.12 -19.92
CA PRO A 5 -4.58 0.68 -18.93
C PRO A 5 -3.67 1.80 -18.45
N LYS A 6 -3.29 2.73 -19.34
CA LYS A 6 -2.42 3.87 -18.99
C LYS A 6 -3.14 4.83 -18.04
N CYS A 7 -4.40 5.12 -18.31
CA CYS A 7 -5.25 5.92 -17.42
C CYS A 7 -5.41 5.25 -16.05
N TYR A 8 -5.61 3.94 -16.03
CA TYR A 8 -5.68 3.17 -14.78
C TYR A 8 -4.37 3.23 -13.98
N HIS A 9 -3.21 3.03 -14.62
CA HIS A 9 -1.92 3.12 -13.94
C HIS A 9 -1.68 4.52 -13.36
N ALA A 10 -1.95 5.57 -14.14
CA ALA A 10 -1.78 6.94 -13.71
C ALA A 10 -2.71 7.29 -12.54
N LEU A 11 -4.01 6.99 -12.67
CA LEU A 11 -4.99 7.23 -11.60
C LEU A 11 -4.58 6.53 -10.31
N THR A 12 -4.23 5.25 -10.40
CA THR A 12 -3.89 4.45 -9.23
C THR A 12 -2.60 4.93 -8.58
N PHE A 13 -1.59 5.28 -9.38
CA PHE A 13 -0.38 5.94 -8.89
C PHE A 13 -0.69 7.22 -8.10
N PHE A 14 -1.55 8.10 -8.65
CA PHE A 14 -1.92 9.34 -7.97
C PHE A 14 -2.66 9.09 -6.66
N VAL A 15 -3.57 8.10 -6.61
CA VAL A 15 -4.27 7.73 -5.37
C VAL A 15 -3.28 7.28 -4.30
N TYR A 16 -2.34 6.38 -4.64
CA TYR A 16 -1.35 5.91 -3.68
C TYR A 16 -0.35 7.00 -3.25
N ALA A 17 0.12 7.82 -4.19
CA ALA A 17 1.00 8.95 -3.89
C ALA A 17 0.30 9.98 -2.99
N PHE A 18 -0.97 10.27 -3.25
CA PHE A 18 -1.77 11.15 -2.40
C PHE A 18 -1.95 10.58 -0.99
N GLY A 19 -2.24 9.28 -0.87
CA GLY A 19 -2.33 8.59 0.41
C GLY A 19 -1.04 8.72 1.22
N LEU A 20 0.12 8.42 0.60
CA LEU A 20 1.43 8.59 1.24
C LEU A 20 1.72 10.04 1.61
N TYR A 21 1.38 11.00 0.75
CA TYR A 21 1.54 12.42 1.06
C TYR A 21 0.73 12.83 2.29
N PHE A 22 -0.55 12.45 2.35
CA PHE A 22 -1.40 12.79 3.48
C PHE A 22 -0.91 12.14 4.77
N ASP A 23 -0.58 10.85 4.69
CA ASP A 23 -0.04 10.05 5.78
C ASP A 23 1.25 10.66 6.37
N HIS A 24 2.17 11.13 5.52
CA HIS A 24 3.45 11.68 5.94
C HIS A 24 3.38 13.15 6.40
N TYR A 25 2.61 13.99 5.71
CA TYR A 25 2.66 15.45 5.89
C TYR A 25 1.45 16.06 6.60
N LYS A 26 0.31 15.36 6.66
CA LYS A 26 -0.92 15.89 7.27
C LYS A 26 -1.33 15.14 8.53
N LEU A 27 -0.97 13.87 8.63
CA LEU A 27 -1.37 13.03 9.75
C LEU A 27 -0.44 13.21 10.95
N ASN A 28 -0.79 14.16 11.82
CA ASN A 28 -0.16 14.35 13.11
C ASN A 28 -0.65 13.30 14.10
N ILE A 29 0.21 12.35 14.47
CA ILE A 29 -0.11 11.35 15.50
C ILE A 29 -0.05 12.07 16.86
N PRO A 30 -1.18 12.22 17.58
CA PRO A 30 -1.18 12.91 18.86
C PRO A 30 -0.30 12.15 19.85
N ALA A 31 0.67 12.87 20.39
CA ALA A 31 1.59 12.34 21.37
C ALA A 31 0.87 12.25 22.72
N SER A 32 0.33 11.07 23.07
CA SER A 32 -0.30 10.91 24.38
C SER A 32 0.70 11.05 25.55
N SER A 33 2.00 10.87 25.28
CA SER A 33 3.11 11.16 26.20
C SER A 33 4.46 11.26 25.44
N SER A 34 5.46 11.91 26.02
CA SER A 34 6.84 11.94 25.48
C SER A 34 7.42 10.52 25.33
N SER A 35 7.07 9.63 26.25
CA SER A 35 7.43 8.21 26.22
C SER A 35 6.80 7.48 25.02
N TYR A 36 5.51 7.70 24.73
CA TYR A 36 4.85 7.10 23.55
C TYR A 36 5.53 7.50 22.23
N ARG A 37 5.89 8.78 22.08
CA ARG A 37 6.62 9.27 20.89
C ARG A 37 7.98 8.59 20.75
N MET A 38 8.72 8.47 21.85
CA MET A 38 10.05 7.87 21.86
C MET A 38 9.97 6.38 21.50
N THR A 39 9.05 5.63 22.13
CA THR A 39 8.80 4.22 21.78
C THR A 39 8.38 4.08 20.32
N HIS A 40 7.46 4.92 19.82
CA HIS A 40 7.04 4.90 18.43
C HIS A 40 8.23 5.07 17.46
N GLN A 41 9.16 5.99 17.74
CA GLN A 41 10.33 6.21 16.91
C GLN A 41 11.36 5.07 16.99
N ILE A 42 11.59 4.52 18.19
CA ILE A 42 12.53 3.41 18.40
C ILE A 42 12.01 2.11 17.75
N THR A 43 10.69 1.88 17.75
CA THR A 43 10.07 0.67 17.15
C THR A 43 9.82 0.82 15.63
N GLY A 44 10.57 1.67 14.92
CA GLY A 44 10.49 1.80 13.46
C GLY A 44 9.32 2.65 12.92
N GLY A 45 8.60 3.36 13.78
CA GLY A 45 7.58 4.33 13.39
C GLY A 45 6.44 3.71 12.58
N ARG A 46 6.20 4.26 11.38
CA ARG A 46 5.16 3.80 10.44
C ARG A 46 5.57 2.56 9.66
N TRP A 47 6.88 2.37 9.45
CA TRP A 47 7.45 1.26 8.70
C TRP A 47 7.29 -0.10 9.40
N LYS A 48 6.89 -0.12 10.67
CA LYS A 48 6.55 -1.36 11.36
C LYS A 48 5.23 -1.98 10.85
N TYR A 49 4.36 -1.18 10.22
CA TYR A 49 3.07 -1.65 9.74
C TYR A 49 3.20 -2.20 8.33
N LEU A 50 2.83 -3.47 8.15
CA LEU A 50 2.85 -4.11 6.84
C LEU A 50 1.94 -3.40 5.82
N THR A 51 0.83 -2.82 6.29
CA THR A 51 -0.07 -1.96 5.49
C THR A 51 0.63 -0.72 4.92
N TYR A 52 1.52 -0.10 5.70
CA TYR A 52 2.29 1.04 5.23
C TYR A 52 3.36 0.61 4.20
N ILE A 53 4.02 -0.52 4.44
CA ILE A 53 4.97 -1.09 3.48
C ILE A 53 4.26 -1.45 2.17
N ASP A 54 3.08 -2.07 2.24
CA ASP A 54 2.26 -2.39 1.07
C ASP A 54 1.86 -1.12 0.31
N LEU A 55 1.45 -0.06 1.00
CA LEU A 55 1.14 1.24 0.39
C LEU A 55 2.33 1.80 -0.42
N VAL A 56 3.55 1.73 0.13
CA VAL A 56 4.78 2.15 -0.55
C VAL A 56 5.10 1.26 -1.75
N LEU A 57 4.94 -0.05 -1.61
CA LEU A 57 5.16 -1.01 -2.70
C LEU A 57 4.18 -0.81 -3.85
N GLN A 58 2.89 -0.63 -3.56
CA GLN A 58 1.86 -0.33 -4.56
C GLN A 58 2.16 0.99 -5.28
N CYS A 59 2.49 2.05 -4.55
CA CYS A 59 2.87 3.34 -5.13
C CYS A 59 4.09 3.19 -6.07
N SER A 60 5.11 2.46 -5.63
CA SER A 60 6.33 2.22 -6.40
C SER A 60 6.05 1.40 -7.66
N PHE A 61 5.22 0.36 -7.54
CA PHE A 61 4.81 -0.49 -8.66
C PHE A 61 4.05 0.29 -9.73
N PHE A 62 3.02 1.05 -9.34
CA PHE A 62 2.27 1.85 -10.31
C PHE A 62 3.11 3.01 -10.88
N GLY A 63 4.07 3.55 -10.11
CA GLY A 63 5.06 4.49 -10.62
C GLY A 63 5.94 3.86 -11.71
N LEU A 64 6.39 2.62 -11.53
CA LEU A 64 7.10 1.86 -12.57
C LEU A 64 6.23 1.59 -13.80
N CYS A 65 4.94 1.31 -13.62
CA CYS A 65 3.99 1.15 -14.72
C CYS A 65 3.84 2.45 -15.53
N VAL A 66 3.67 3.60 -14.86
CA VAL A 66 3.58 4.91 -15.52
C VAL A 66 4.89 5.24 -16.25
N LEU A 67 6.05 5.01 -15.64
CA LEU A 67 7.35 5.21 -16.28
C LEU A 67 7.51 4.33 -17.52
N ASN A 68 7.09 3.06 -17.44
CA ASN A 68 7.09 2.15 -18.58
C ASN A 68 6.09 2.57 -19.67
N ASP A 69 4.94 3.16 -19.32
CA ASP A 69 3.96 3.67 -20.28
C ASP A 69 4.44 4.91 -21.06
N LEU A 70 5.32 5.70 -20.44
CA LEU A 70 5.91 6.92 -21.00
C LEU A 70 7.19 6.65 -21.79
N LEU A 71 8.06 5.78 -21.27
CA LEU A 71 9.44 5.58 -21.77
C LEU A 71 9.69 4.19 -22.34
N GLY A 72 8.81 3.23 -22.05
CA GLY A 72 9.02 1.81 -22.33
C GLY A 72 8.43 1.33 -23.65
N SER A 73 8.87 0.13 -24.03
CA SER A 73 8.25 -0.68 -25.08
C SER A 73 7.62 -1.90 -24.43
N GLU A 74 6.33 -2.09 -24.66
CA GLU A 74 5.54 -3.20 -24.15
C GLU A 74 5.63 -4.37 -25.13
N THR A 75 6.41 -5.40 -24.78
CA THR A 75 6.55 -6.59 -25.62
C THR A 75 6.12 -7.85 -24.86
N VAL A 76 5.33 -8.70 -25.51
CA VAL A 76 4.89 -9.99 -24.94
C VAL A 76 5.98 -11.06 -25.08
N VAL A 77 6.92 -10.85 -26.00
CA VAL A 77 8.03 -11.79 -26.28
C VAL A 77 9.01 -11.77 -25.11
N ALA A 78 9.11 -12.87 -24.37
CA ALA A 78 9.94 -12.99 -23.17
C ALA A 78 11.39 -12.52 -23.38
N ASN A 79 11.98 -12.83 -24.53
CA ASN A 79 13.37 -12.47 -24.88
C ASN A 79 13.54 -10.99 -25.30
N LYS A 80 12.45 -10.24 -25.49
CA LYS A 80 12.45 -8.81 -25.84
C LYS A 80 11.91 -7.92 -24.71
N ARG A 81 11.63 -8.49 -23.52
CA ARG A 81 11.18 -7.69 -22.36
C ARG A 81 12.28 -6.74 -21.89
N SER A 82 11.90 -5.48 -21.74
CA SER A 82 12.73 -4.44 -21.11
C SER A 82 13.11 -4.83 -19.68
N PHE A 83 14.23 -4.30 -19.18
CA PHE A 83 14.60 -4.43 -17.76
C PHE A 83 13.48 -3.94 -16.83
N LEU A 84 12.85 -2.80 -17.16
CA LEU A 84 11.73 -2.25 -16.39
C LEU A 84 10.54 -3.22 -16.35
N GLN A 85 10.25 -3.88 -17.47
CA GLN A 85 9.18 -4.87 -17.56
C GLN A 85 9.48 -6.09 -16.68
N LYS A 86 10.72 -6.60 -16.69
CA LYS A 86 11.14 -7.73 -15.84
C LYS A 86 11.08 -7.37 -14.35
N LEU A 87 11.56 -6.19 -13.98
CA LEU A 87 11.51 -5.71 -12.60
C LEU A 87 10.07 -5.54 -12.11
N ARG A 88 9.22 -4.91 -12.93
CA ARG A 88 7.79 -4.77 -12.67
C ARG A 88 7.13 -6.13 -12.44
N ASP A 89 7.34 -7.07 -13.38
CA ASP A 89 6.74 -8.40 -13.30
C ASP A 89 7.22 -9.16 -12.04
N PHE A 90 8.51 -9.04 -11.68
CA PHE A 90 9.07 -9.64 -10.45
C PHE A 90 8.48 -9.04 -9.17
N LEU A 91 8.38 -7.71 -9.09
CA LEU A 91 7.78 -7.02 -7.94
C LEU A 91 6.31 -7.39 -7.79
N LEU A 92 5.58 -7.46 -8.90
CA LEU A 92 4.17 -7.85 -8.91
C LEU A 92 3.97 -9.25 -8.33
N SER A 93 4.70 -10.22 -8.87
CA SER A 93 4.51 -11.64 -8.49
C SER A 93 4.99 -11.95 -7.09
N THR A 94 6.07 -11.31 -6.65
CA THR A 94 6.78 -11.70 -5.43
C THR A 94 6.33 -10.94 -4.20
N LEU A 95 5.93 -9.67 -4.36
CA LEU A 95 5.65 -8.78 -3.23
C LEU A 95 4.25 -8.19 -3.29
N VAL A 96 3.91 -7.51 -4.39
CA VAL A 96 2.67 -6.72 -4.48
C VAL A 96 1.43 -7.59 -4.37
N VAL A 97 1.35 -8.68 -5.15
CA VAL A 97 0.20 -9.59 -5.09
C VAL A 97 0.12 -10.34 -3.77
N PRO A 98 1.20 -10.98 -3.27
CA PRO A 98 1.15 -11.69 -2.00
C PRO A 98 0.77 -10.79 -0.82
N LEU A 99 1.36 -9.59 -0.70
CA LEU A 99 1.05 -8.68 0.41
C LEU A 99 -0.35 -8.07 0.29
N GLY A 100 -0.73 -7.64 -0.92
CA GLY A 100 -2.04 -7.06 -1.19
C GLY A 100 -3.20 -8.02 -0.92
N VAL A 101 -2.96 -9.33 -0.99
CA VAL A 101 -3.94 -10.37 -0.63
C VAL A 101 -3.81 -10.76 0.84
N PHE A 102 -2.61 -10.92 1.37
CA PHE A 102 -2.37 -11.36 2.73
C PHE A 102 -2.96 -10.42 3.78
N ILE A 103 -2.76 -9.10 3.63
CA ILE A 103 -3.20 -8.09 4.58
C ILE A 103 -4.73 -8.10 4.77
N PRO A 104 -5.57 -7.96 3.72
CA PRO A 104 -7.01 -7.99 3.89
C PRO A 104 -7.51 -9.37 4.33
N LEU A 105 -6.87 -10.46 3.91
CA LEU A 105 -7.24 -11.80 4.37
C LEU A 105 -7.07 -11.97 5.88
N ILE A 106 -5.93 -11.55 6.43
CA ILE A 106 -5.71 -11.62 7.88
C ILE A 106 -6.65 -10.66 8.60
N PHE A 107 -6.82 -9.43 8.10
CA PHE A 107 -7.72 -8.45 8.70
C PHE A 107 -9.17 -8.97 8.77
N TRP A 108 -9.75 -9.32 7.63
CA TRP A 108 -11.15 -9.78 7.61
C TRP A 108 -11.31 -11.17 8.20
N GLY A 109 -10.31 -12.05 8.05
CA GLY A 109 -10.31 -13.38 8.65
C GLY A 109 -10.34 -13.32 10.18
N LEU A 110 -9.48 -12.51 10.80
CA LEU A 110 -9.52 -12.28 12.24
C LEU A 110 -10.82 -11.60 12.67
N TYR A 111 -11.28 -10.59 11.93
CA TYR A 111 -12.53 -9.90 12.24
C TYR A 111 -13.74 -10.84 12.24
N ALA A 112 -13.79 -11.79 11.30
CA ALA A 112 -14.86 -12.78 11.20
C ALA A 112 -14.81 -13.85 12.30
N VAL A 113 -13.61 -14.16 12.82
CA VAL A 113 -13.44 -15.13 13.92
C VAL A 113 -13.74 -14.47 15.26
N ASP A 114 -13.07 -13.35 15.55
CA ASP A 114 -13.27 -12.56 16.76
C ASP A 114 -12.98 -11.09 16.46
N ARG A 115 -14.04 -10.29 16.36
CA ARG A 115 -13.93 -8.86 16.08
C ARG A 115 -13.13 -8.11 17.14
N GLU A 116 -13.09 -8.57 18.39
CA GLU A 116 -12.39 -7.90 19.49
C GLU A 116 -10.88 -7.76 19.23
N LEU A 117 -10.31 -8.66 18.43
CA LEU A 117 -8.87 -8.65 18.10
C LEU A 117 -8.46 -7.48 17.21
N ILE A 118 -9.40 -6.91 16.45
CA ILE A 118 -9.15 -5.84 15.49
C ILE A 118 -9.92 -4.58 15.87
N PHE A 119 -11.17 -4.74 16.28
CA PHE A 119 -12.10 -3.65 16.56
C PHE A 119 -13.04 -4.03 17.72
N PRO A 120 -12.62 -3.78 18.97
CA PRO A 120 -13.40 -4.12 20.17
C PRO A 120 -14.70 -3.33 20.29
N VAL A 121 -15.75 -3.95 20.86
CA VAL A 121 -17.10 -3.34 21.06
C VAL A 121 -17.01 -1.97 21.76
N SER A 122 -16.03 -1.79 22.65
CA SER A 122 -15.86 -0.53 23.39
C SER A 122 -15.58 0.67 22.48
N LEU A 123 -15.08 0.45 21.26
CA LEU A 123 -14.88 1.49 20.26
C LEU A 123 -16.16 1.86 19.50
N ASP A 124 -17.21 1.03 19.54
CA ASP A 124 -18.50 1.33 18.88
C ASP A 124 -19.08 2.66 19.40
N ALA A 125 -18.82 3.02 20.66
CA ALA A 125 -19.28 4.28 21.27
C ALA A 125 -18.68 5.56 20.63
N TRP A 126 -17.56 5.44 19.91
CA TRP A 126 -16.85 6.58 19.33
C TRP A 126 -17.12 6.77 17.83
N PHE A 127 -17.65 5.76 17.15
CA PHE A 127 -17.96 5.81 15.72
C PHE A 127 -19.48 5.87 15.52
N PRO A 128 -20.00 6.82 14.72
CA PRO A 128 -21.43 6.85 14.42
C PRO A 128 -21.80 5.62 13.59
N GLY A 129 -22.46 4.66 14.24
CA GLY A 129 -22.80 3.36 13.65
C GLY A 129 -23.84 2.56 14.46
N GLY A 130 -24.64 3.25 15.27
CA GLY A 130 -25.80 2.71 15.99
C GLY A 130 -26.94 3.71 15.97
#